data_AF-A0A970X7R5-F1
#
_entry.id   AF-A0A970X7R5-F1
#
_cell.length_a   1.000
_cell.length_b   1.000
_cell.length_c   1.000
_cell.angle_alpha   90.00
_cell.angle_beta   90.00
_cell.angle_gamma   90.00
#
_symmetry.space_group_name_H-M   'P 1'
#
loop_
_entity.id
_entity.type
_entity.pdbx_description
1 polymer ?
#
loop_
_entity_poly.entity_id
_entity_poly.type
_entity_poly.pdbx_seq_one_letter_code
_entity_poly.pdbx_strand_id
1 'polypeptide(L)'
;MGGEFAWLVAGGLTVFVLILLALGKWYPGTGAEQVDWKPTRSPELEVELELDDVAQMLEANNARRRASGRPELTEDGLREEVAAEEERRLRDYSEPGEDEA
;
A
#
# COMPACT_ATOMS: atom_id res chain seq x y z
N MET A 1 -16.86 -44.68 -26.49
CA MET A 1 -15.80 -43.72 -26.89
C MET A 1 -15.74 -42.57 -25.89
N GLY A 2 -15.31 -42.82 -24.65
CA GLY A 2 -15.32 -41.76 -23.60
C GLY A 2 -14.31 -41.99 -22.48
N GLY A 3 -13.97 -43.26 -22.19
CA GLY A 3 -12.94 -43.59 -21.21
C GLY A 3 -11.53 -43.15 -21.63
N GLU A 4 -11.19 -43.24 -22.92
CA GLU A 4 -9.87 -42.84 -23.44
C GLU A 4 -9.62 -41.34 -23.28
N PHE A 5 -10.65 -40.52 -23.53
CA PHE A 5 -10.60 -39.08 -23.30
C PHE A 5 -10.45 -38.75 -21.81
N ALA A 6 -11.19 -39.43 -20.94
CA ALA A 6 -11.08 -39.24 -19.49
C ALA A 6 -9.67 -39.55 -18.96
N TRP A 7 -9.02 -40.61 -19.46
CA TRP A 7 -7.65 -40.95 -19.08
C TRP A 7 -6.63 -39.94 -19.58
N LEU A 8 -6.81 -39.40 -20.80
CA LEU A 8 -5.96 -38.34 -21.33
C LEU A 8 -6.04 -37.08 -20.46
N VAL A 9 -7.25 -36.66 -20.11
CA VAL A 9 -7.47 -35.49 -19.26
C VAL A 9 -6.92 -35.72 -17.84
N ALA A 10 -7.23 -36.86 -17.22
CA ALA A 10 -6.76 -37.17 -15.86
C ALA A 10 -5.24 -37.32 -15.78
N GLY A 11 -4.62 -37.95 -16.79
CA GLY A 11 -3.18 -38.07 -16.90
C GLY A 11 -2.51 -36.71 -17.11
N GLY A 12 -3.04 -35.88 -17.99
CA GLY A 12 -2.57 -34.51 -18.21
C GLY A 12 -2.64 -33.64 -16.94
N LEU A 13 -3.77 -33.71 -16.22
CA LEU A 13 -3.94 -32.99 -14.95
C LEU A 13 -2.94 -33.48 -13.89
N THR A 14 -2.71 -34.79 -13.83
CA THR A 14 -1.76 -35.38 -12.88
C THR A 14 -0.33 -34.90 -13.18
N VAL A 15 0.09 -34.94 -14.45
CA VAL A 15 1.40 -34.42 -14.87
C VAL A 15 1.52 -32.92 -14.56
N PHE A 16 0.48 -32.14 -14.83
CA PHE A 16 0.47 -30.71 -14.51
C PHE A 16 0.63 -30.45 -13.01
N VAL A 17 -0.10 -31.16 -12.15
CA VAL A 17 0.03 -31.06 -10.69
C VAL A 17 1.44 -31.45 -10.24
N LEU A 18 2.02 -32.52 -10.80
CA LEU A 18 3.39 -32.92 -10.50
C LEU A 18 4.41 -31.83 -10.89
N ILE A 19 4.20 -31.13 -12.01
CA ILE A 19 5.04 -29.99 -12.41
C ILE A 19 4.91 -28.83 -11.41
N LEU A 20 3.71 -28.49 -10.94
CA LEU A 20 3.52 -27.44 -9.93
C LEU A 20 4.19 -27.79 -8.61
N LEU A 21 4.06 -29.04 -8.15
CA LEU A 21 4.73 -29.53 -6.95
C LEU A 21 6.25 -29.51 -7.11
N ALA A 22 6.75 -29.86 -8.31
CA ALA A 22 8.15 -29.76 -8.64
C ALA A 22 8.66 -28.31 -8.55
N LEU A 23 7.96 -27.37 -9.20
CA LEU A 23 8.29 -25.94 -9.13
C LEU A 23 8.36 -25.45 -7.69
N GLY A 24 7.37 -25.75 -6.86
CA GLY A 24 7.39 -25.36 -5.43
C GLY A 24 8.52 -26.02 -4.63
N LYS A 25 8.88 -27.27 -4.94
CA LYS A 25 9.95 -28.00 -4.25
C LYS A 25 11.35 -27.51 -4.63
N TRP A 26 11.58 -27.20 -5.90
CA TRP A 26 12.91 -26.85 -6.43
C TRP A 26 13.17 -25.35 -6.59
N TYR A 27 12.13 -24.53 -6.62
CA TYR A 27 12.23 -23.06 -6.62
C TYR A 27 11.51 -22.46 -5.40
N PRO A 28 11.96 -22.77 -4.17
CA PRO A 28 11.44 -22.14 -2.97
C PRO A 28 11.91 -20.67 -2.92
N GLY A 29 10.99 -19.74 -2.72
CA GLY A 29 11.29 -18.32 -2.55
C GLY A 29 10.04 -17.46 -2.67
N THR A 30 10.03 -16.28 -2.05
CA THR A 30 8.92 -15.33 -2.21
C THR A 30 8.97 -14.72 -3.61
N GLY A 31 7.82 -14.32 -4.18
CA GLY A 31 7.80 -13.63 -5.48
C GLY A 31 8.68 -12.36 -5.49
N ALA A 32 8.88 -11.75 -4.33
CA ALA A 32 9.79 -10.61 -4.15
C ALA A 32 11.27 -10.99 -4.33
N GLU A 33 11.69 -12.16 -3.83
CA GLU A 33 13.07 -12.66 -4.01
C GLU A 33 13.36 -13.02 -5.47
N GLN A 34 12.36 -13.48 -6.23
CA GLN A 34 12.52 -13.80 -7.65
C GLN A 34 12.63 -12.55 -8.53
N VAL A 35 12.02 -11.45 -8.12
CA VAL A 35 12.01 -10.18 -8.88
C VAL A 35 13.22 -9.29 -8.53
N ASP A 36 13.94 -9.57 -7.44
CA ASP A 36 15.06 -8.76 -6.91
C ASP A 36 14.78 -7.26 -7.00
N TRP A 37 13.58 -6.86 -6.59
CA TRP A 37 13.18 -5.46 -6.67
C TRP A 37 14.05 -4.64 -5.72
N LYS A 38 14.92 -3.81 -6.29
CA LYS A 38 15.71 -2.82 -5.56
C LYS A 38 15.19 -1.42 -5.89
N PRO A 39 15.06 -0.52 -4.89
CA PRO A 39 14.73 0.88 -5.15
C PRO A 39 15.66 1.47 -6.21
N THR A 40 15.11 2.23 -7.14
CA THR A 40 15.88 2.87 -8.22
C THR A 40 16.76 4.02 -7.74
N ARG A 41 16.58 4.45 -6.49
CA ARG A 41 17.22 5.62 -5.86
C ARG A 41 17.70 5.26 -4.46
N SER A 42 18.68 6.02 -3.96
CA SER A 42 19.16 5.86 -2.60
C SER A 42 18.11 6.35 -1.59
N PRO A 43 18.14 5.87 -0.34
CA PRO A 43 17.22 6.33 0.70
C PRO A 43 17.29 7.83 0.94
N GLU A 44 18.48 8.44 0.88
CA GLU A 44 18.67 9.86 1.10
C GLU A 44 17.97 10.69 0.02
N LEU A 45 18.10 10.27 -1.24
CA LEU A 45 17.44 10.93 -2.36
C LEU A 45 15.92 10.77 -2.30
N GLU A 46 15.42 9.63 -1.83
CA GLU A 46 13.98 9.43 -1.67
C GLU A 46 13.40 10.38 -0.61
N VAL A 47 14.09 10.53 0.54
CA VAL A 47 13.69 11.49 1.58
C VAL A 47 13.70 12.93 1.05
N GLU A 48 14.72 13.30 0.27
CA GLU A 48 14.77 14.63 -0.36
C GLU A 48 13.59 14.86 -1.32
N LEU A 49 13.23 13.85 -2.11
CA LEU A 49 12.10 13.92 -3.04
C LEU A 49 10.75 13.99 -2.30
N GLU A 50 10.58 13.23 -1.21
CA GLU A 50 9.37 13.28 -0.38
C GLU A 50 9.20 14.67 0.26
N LEU A 51 10.27 15.28 0.76
CA LEU A 51 10.23 16.63 1.32
C LEU A 51 9.84 17.67 0.27
N ASP A 52 10.37 17.56 -0.95
CA ASP A 52 10.01 18.46 -2.05
C ASP A 52 8.55 18.28 -2.49
N ASP A 53 8.06 17.04 -2.56
CA ASP A 53 6.67 16.75 -2.92
C ASP A 53 5.68 17.36 -1.91
N VAL A 54 5.98 17.24 -0.60
CA VAL A 54 5.18 17.87 0.46
C VAL A 54 5.16 19.40 0.31
N ALA A 55 6.31 20.02 0.00
CA ALA A 55 6.38 21.46 -0.22
C ALA A 55 5.54 21.89 -1.44
N GLN A 56 5.60 21.13 -2.53
CA GLN A 56 4.79 21.36 -3.73
C GLN A 56 3.28 21.22 -3.44
N MET A 57 2.88 20.21 -2.66
CA MET A 57 1.49 20.03 -2.24
C MET A 57 0.98 21.20 -1.38
N LEU A 58 1.80 21.68 -0.44
CA LEU A 58 1.45 22.81 0.42
C LEU A 58 1.26 24.09 -0.40
N GLU A 59 2.17 24.38 -1.33
CA GLU A 59 2.07 25.55 -2.22
C GLU A 59 0.84 25.46 -3.14
N ALA A 60 0.55 24.28 -3.69
CA ALA A 60 -0.66 24.08 -4.49
C ALA A 60 -1.95 24.33 -3.68
N ASN A 61 -1.96 23.95 -2.40
CA ASN A 61 -3.08 24.24 -1.49
C ASN A 61 -3.19 25.75 -1.23
N ASN A 62 -2.06 26.40 -0.92
CA ASN A 62 -1.99 27.84 -0.66
C ASN A 62 -2.38 28.68 -1.87
N ALA A 63 -2.03 28.26 -3.09
CA ALA A 63 -2.49 28.89 -4.32
C ALA A 63 -4.03 28.88 -4.43
N ARG A 64 -4.68 27.75 -4.10
CA ARG A 64 -6.15 27.66 -4.05
C ARG A 64 -6.75 28.48 -2.91
N ARG A 65 -6.11 28.52 -1.74
CA ARG A 65 -6.53 29.33 -0.59
C ARG A 65 -6.47 30.82 -0.91
N ARG A 66 -5.37 31.30 -1.51
CA ARG A 66 -5.22 32.66 -2.02
C ARG A 66 -6.32 33.03 -3.00
N ALA A 67 -6.60 32.17 -3.99
CA ALA A 67 -7.65 32.40 -4.97
C ALA A 67 -9.06 32.50 -4.35
N SER A 68 -9.29 31.84 -3.22
CA SER A 68 -10.56 31.86 -2.49
C SER A 68 -10.58 32.82 -1.29
N GLY A 69 -9.52 33.62 -1.08
CA GLY A 69 -9.40 34.56 0.03
C GLY A 69 -9.25 33.89 1.41
N ARG A 70 -8.92 32.60 1.46
CA ARG A 70 -8.64 31.88 2.70
C ARG A 70 -7.21 32.13 3.16
N PRO A 71 -6.93 32.15 4.48
CA PRO A 71 -5.58 32.21 5.00
C PRO A 71 -4.72 31.04 4.49
N GLU A 72 -3.45 31.32 4.22
CA GLU A 72 -2.46 30.29 3.88
C GLU A 72 -2.18 29.36 5.06
N LEU A 73 -1.81 28.13 4.74
CA LEU A 73 -1.33 27.14 5.70
C LEU A 73 0.20 27.21 5.80
N THR A 74 0.68 27.08 7.03
CA THR A 74 2.08 26.78 7.32
C THR A 74 2.21 25.29 7.64
N GLU A 75 3.41 24.74 7.47
CA GLU A 75 3.70 23.35 7.81
C GLU A 75 3.45 23.07 9.31
N ASP A 76 3.90 23.97 10.20
CA ASP A 76 3.68 23.82 11.64
C ASP A 76 2.21 23.91 12.02
N GLY A 77 1.45 24.84 11.42
CA GLY A 77 0.02 24.95 11.66
C GLY A 77 -0.74 23.71 11.18
N LEU A 78 -0.34 23.13 10.05
CA LEU A 78 -0.91 21.88 9.55
C LEU A 78 -0.59 20.71 10.51
N ARG A 79 0.64 20.63 11.04
CA ARG A 79 1.03 19.61 12.03
C ARG A 79 0.21 19.71 13.31
N GLU A 80 -0.01 20.92 13.82
CA GLU A 80 -0.85 21.16 14.99
C GLU A 80 -2.31 20.75 14.74
N GLU A 81 -2.86 21.10 13.57
CA GLU A 81 -4.23 20.73 13.18
C GLU A 81 -4.41 19.20 13.10
N VAL A 82 -3.46 18.50 12.46
CA VAL A 82 -3.46 17.04 12.34
C VAL A 82 -3.35 16.38 13.72
N ALA A 83 -2.44 16.84 14.58
CA ALA A 83 -2.29 16.30 15.92
C ALA A 83 -3.58 16.45 16.75
N ALA A 84 -4.25 17.60 16.67
CA ALA A 84 -5.52 17.83 17.34
C ALA A 84 -6.68 17.00 16.76
N GLU A 85 -6.67 16.68 15.46
CA GLU A 85 -7.62 15.74 14.87
C GLU A 85 -7.35 14.29 15.32
N GLU A 86 -6.09 13.88 15.34
CA GLU A 86 -5.69 12.53 15.76
C GLU A 86 -6.05 12.28 17.23
N GLU A 87 -5.81 13.25 18.12
CA GLU A 87 -6.23 13.15 19.53
C GLU A 87 -7.75 12.99 19.67
N ARG A 88 -8.53 13.77 18.90
CA ARG A 88 -10.00 13.65 18.89
C ARG A 88 -10.45 12.28 18.39
N ARG A 89 -9.83 11.78 17.33
CA ARG A 89 -10.12 10.45 16.76
C ARG A 89 -9.80 9.34 17.75
N LEU A 90 -8.65 9.40 18.42
CA LEU A 90 -8.25 8.43 19.43
C LEU A 90 -9.20 8.45 20.64
N ARG A 91 -9.65 9.64 21.05
CA ARG A 91 -10.66 9.79 22.11
C ARG A 91 -11.96 9.08 21.74
N ASP A 92 -12.46 9.33 20.52
CA ASP A 92 -13.68 8.70 20.00
C ASP A 92 -13.57 7.16 19.97
N TYR A 93 -12.41 6.62 19.57
CA TYR A 93 -12.16 5.16 19.64
C TYR A 93 -12.05 4.61 21.07
N SER A 94 -11.55 5.39 22.02
CA SER A 94 -11.38 4.97 23.41
C SER A 94 -12.69 5.00 24.21
N GLU A 95 -13.74 5.62 23.67
CA GLU A 95 -15.09 5.63 24.24
C GLU A 95 -16.04 4.79 23.35
N PRO A 96 -15.90 3.45 23.30
CA PRO A 96 -16.92 2.63 22.67
C PRO A 96 -18.23 2.81 23.47
N GLY A 97 -19.27 3.27 22.78
CA GLY A 97 -20.52 3.73 23.38
C GLY A 97 -21.02 2.88 24.54
N GLU A 98 -21.23 3.54 25.68
CA GLU A 98 -21.96 3.02 26.84
C GLU A 98 -23.47 2.76 26.53
N ASP A 99 -23.87 2.83 25.27
CA ASP A 99 -25.26 2.77 24.79
C ASP A 99 -25.76 1.34 24.46
N GLU A 100 -24.98 0.29 24.72
CA GLU A 100 -25.43 -1.12 24.62
C GLU A 100 -25.50 -1.84 25.98
N ALA A 101 -26.10 -1.21 27.00
CA ALA A 101 -26.43 -1.84 28.29
C ALA A 101 -27.92 -2.22 28.41
#